data_AF-A0AAF3F2E0-F1
#
_entry.id   AF-A0AAF3F2E0-F1
#
_cell.length_a   1.000
_cell.length_b   1.000
_cell.length_c   1.000
_cell.angle_alpha   90.00
_cell.angle_beta   90.00
_cell.angle_gamma   90.00
#
_symmetry.space_group_name_H-M   'P 1'
#
loop_
_entity.id
_entity.type
_entity.pdbx_description
1 polymer ?
#
loop_
_entity_poly.entity_id
_entity_poly.type
_entity_poly.pdbx_seq_one_letter_code
_entity_poly.pdbx_strand_id
1 'polypeptide(L)'
;MPWSQSKMSTPRNEAFDKARTLQEAEKADEALELIRQYVEDQETELSVKEIETLSYILQEKMTSASFDSKKEACYEAIDILEGLAIAKEQRFILAYAEAAYESFSKINRSARDEERENVWCRAKEMYLELFKTAKKTYKEVNNLERLEIYVNFAKLAKSYLDVADEDSLNICEEAAKEAKFVGPTGLSKDDWNEIFSTSMSEVANMRMFLFHFK
;
A
#
# COMPACT_ATOMS: atom_id res chain seq x y z
N MET A 1 -1.47 48.56 1.80
CA MET A 1 -1.47 47.26 1.10
C MET A 1 -0.87 46.24 2.06
N PRO A 2 -1.58 45.16 2.44
CA PRO A 2 -0.99 44.11 3.24
C PRO A 2 -0.12 43.23 2.33
N TRP A 3 1.07 42.96 2.82
CA TRP A 3 2.15 42.22 2.18
C TRP A 3 1.68 40.82 1.80
N SER A 4 1.84 40.44 0.52
CA SER A 4 1.75 39.04 0.12
C SER A 4 2.94 38.31 0.75
N GLN A 5 2.69 37.58 1.82
CA GLN A 5 3.62 36.55 2.28
C GLN A 5 3.74 35.53 1.14
N SER A 6 4.79 35.61 0.33
CA SER A 6 5.21 34.46 -0.45
C SER A 6 5.54 33.37 0.59
N LYS A 7 4.84 32.24 0.53
CA LYS A 7 5.26 31.06 1.29
C LYS A 7 6.68 30.74 0.82
N MET A 8 7.69 31.05 1.63
CA MET A 8 9.05 30.63 1.35
C MET A 8 9.05 29.10 1.32
N SER A 9 9.50 28.52 0.21
CA SER A 9 9.64 27.07 0.09
C SER A 9 10.65 26.59 1.11
N THR A 10 10.34 25.49 1.82
CA THR A 10 11.29 24.89 2.77
C THR A 10 12.29 24.01 2.00
N PRO A 11 13.50 23.76 2.52
CA PRO A 11 14.45 22.83 1.88
C PRO A 11 13.85 21.45 1.60
N ARG A 12 12.95 20.98 2.47
CA ARG A 12 12.18 19.75 2.29
C ARG A 12 11.22 19.82 1.10
N ASN A 13 10.40 20.88 1.01
CA ASN A 13 9.49 21.05 -0.13
C ASN A 13 10.26 21.14 -1.45
N GLU A 14 11.37 21.89 -1.49
CA GLU A 14 12.21 21.97 -2.68
C GLU A 14 12.83 20.61 -3.06
N ALA A 15 13.21 19.80 -2.08
CA ALA A 15 13.75 18.46 -2.32
C ALA A 15 12.68 17.55 -2.95
N PHE A 16 11.46 17.53 -2.41
CA PHE A 16 10.36 16.73 -2.96
C PHE A 16 9.90 17.22 -4.34
N ASP A 17 9.81 18.54 -4.57
CA ASP A 17 9.47 19.09 -5.89
C ASP A 17 10.52 18.70 -6.94
N LYS A 18 11.81 18.77 -6.59
CA LYS A 18 12.91 18.33 -7.46
C LYS A 18 12.92 16.82 -7.67
N ALA A 19 12.67 16.04 -6.62
CA ALA A 19 12.61 14.58 -6.71
C ALA A 19 11.47 14.14 -7.64
N ARG A 20 10.33 14.81 -7.60
CA ARG A 20 9.25 14.61 -8.57
C ARG A 20 9.70 14.90 -10.01
N THR A 21 10.42 16.00 -10.25
CA THR A 21 10.94 16.30 -11.60
C THR A 21 11.94 15.24 -12.07
N LEU A 22 12.79 14.71 -11.17
CA LEU A 22 13.71 13.62 -11.47
C LEU A 22 12.97 12.32 -11.78
N GLN A 23 11.93 11.99 -11.01
CA GLN A 23 11.05 10.85 -11.25
C GLN A 23 10.37 10.97 -12.63
N GLU A 24 9.78 12.12 -12.96
CA GLU A 24 9.19 12.38 -14.29
C GLU A 24 10.21 12.28 -15.44
N ALA A 25 11.51 12.40 -15.14
CA ALA A 25 12.62 12.22 -16.07
C ALA A 25 13.23 10.80 -16.06
N GLU A 26 12.55 9.82 -15.47
CA GLU A 26 12.95 8.42 -15.36
C GLU A 26 14.24 8.20 -14.54
N LYS A 27 14.48 9.06 -13.56
CA LYS A 27 15.67 9.04 -12.68
C LYS A 27 15.31 8.72 -11.23
N ALA A 28 14.56 7.63 -11.01
CA ALA A 28 14.08 7.24 -9.70
C ALA A 28 15.18 7.11 -8.62
N ASP A 29 16.37 6.61 -8.95
CA ASP A 29 17.47 6.49 -7.99
C ASP A 29 17.98 7.86 -7.51
N GLU A 30 18.19 8.80 -8.43
CA GLU A 30 18.56 10.19 -8.09
C GLU A 30 17.44 10.89 -7.31
N ALA A 31 16.18 10.63 -7.67
CA ALA A 31 15.01 11.17 -6.99
C ALA A 31 14.92 10.69 -5.54
N LEU A 32 15.11 9.38 -5.31
CA LEU A 32 15.06 8.79 -3.98
C LEU A 32 16.20 9.31 -3.10
N GLU A 33 17.42 9.37 -3.63
CA GLU A 33 18.58 9.87 -2.91
C GLU A 33 18.38 11.31 -2.41
N LEU A 34 17.71 12.15 -3.19
CA LEU A 34 17.44 13.54 -2.83
C LEU A 34 16.51 13.67 -1.61
N ILE A 35 15.57 12.74 -1.44
CA ILE A 35 14.59 12.76 -0.34
C ILE A 35 14.91 11.77 0.78
N ARG A 36 15.97 10.97 0.63
CA ARG A 36 16.37 9.89 1.54
C ARG A 36 16.39 10.30 3.01
N GLN A 37 17.03 11.43 3.32
CA GLN A 37 17.11 11.99 4.68
C GLN A 37 15.74 12.32 5.32
N TYR A 38 14.67 12.41 4.51
CA TYR A 38 13.32 12.71 4.98
C TYR A 38 12.41 11.47 5.05
N VAL A 39 12.93 10.28 4.72
CA VAL A 39 12.15 9.02 4.67
C VAL A 39 12.84 7.84 5.34
N GLU A 40 14.09 7.98 5.80
CA GLU A 40 14.85 6.91 6.48
C GLU A 40 14.62 6.82 7.99
N ASP A 41 14.14 7.88 8.62
CA ASP A 41 13.90 7.88 10.07
C ASP A 41 12.60 7.12 10.42
N GLN A 42 12.60 6.43 11.57
CA GLN A 42 11.39 5.77 12.07
C GLN A 42 10.33 6.78 12.48
N GLU A 43 9.06 6.40 12.27
CA GLU A 43 7.87 7.21 12.51
C GLU A 43 7.87 8.56 11.77
N THR A 44 8.46 8.59 10.58
CA THR A 44 8.48 9.79 9.74
C THR A 44 7.08 10.20 9.31
N GLU A 45 6.68 11.43 9.62
CA GLU A 45 5.44 12.02 9.13
C GLU A 45 5.64 12.67 7.76
N LEU A 46 4.93 12.17 6.75
CA LEU A 46 4.85 12.78 5.42
C LEU A 46 3.49 13.47 5.21
N SER A 47 3.49 14.54 4.42
CA SER A 47 2.27 15.10 3.86
C SER A 47 1.78 14.26 2.67
N VAL A 48 0.53 14.47 2.24
CA VAL A 48 -0.04 13.76 1.06
C VAL A 48 0.83 13.90 -0.19
N LYS A 49 1.34 15.10 -0.47
CA LYS A 49 2.17 15.33 -1.66
C LYS A 49 3.48 14.54 -1.61
N GLU A 50 4.04 14.40 -0.41
CA GLU A 50 5.32 13.73 -0.20
C GLU A 50 5.17 12.22 -0.32
N ILE A 51 4.12 11.62 0.28
CA ILE A 51 3.86 10.19 0.10
C ILE A 51 3.48 9.85 -1.33
N GLU A 52 2.72 10.69 -2.04
CA GLU A 52 2.43 10.50 -3.46
C GLU A 52 3.70 10.56 -4.31
N THR A 53 4.59 11.52 -4.02
CA THR A 53 5.87 11.61 -4.73
C THR A 53 6.75 10.39 -4.44
N LEU A 54 6.84 9.98 -3.18
CA LEU A 54 7.58 8.80 -2.76
C LEU A 54 7.01 7.53 -3.40
N SER A 55 5.67 7.35 -3.43
CA SER A 55 5.05 6.16 -4.00
C SER A 55 5.39 6.01 -5.49
N TYR A 56 5.39 7.10 -6.26
CA TYR A 56 5.81 7.06 -7.67
C TYR A 56 7.29 6.73 -7.83
N ILE A 57 8.16 7.33 -7.00
CA ILE A 57 9.61 7.04 -7.01
C ILE A 57 9.86 5.55 -6.73
N LEU A 58 9.25 5.01 -5.67
CA LEU A 58 9.41 3.60 -5.28
C LEU A 58 8.88 2.66 -6.37
N GLN A 59 7.70 2.93 -6.91
CA GLN A 59 7.10 2.13 -7.98
C GLN A 59 7.97 2.10 -9.23
N GLU A 60 8.49 3.25 -9.65
CA GLU A 60 9.38 3.34 -10.80
C GLU A 60 10.67 2.58 -10.54
N LYS A 61 11.34 2.82 -9.40
CA LYS A 61 12.58 2.13 -9.02
C LYS A 61 12.42 0.61 -9.03
N MET A 62 11.35 0.08 -8.44
CA MET A 62 11.08 -1.37 -8.47
C MET A 62 10.78 -1.89 -9.88
N THR A 63 10.23 -1.06 -10.75
CA THR A 63 9.84 -1.45 -12.11
C THR A 63 11.02 -1.42 -13.08
N SER A 64 11.85 -0.38 -13.00
CA SER A 64 13.04 -0.17 -13.82
C SER A 64 14.25 -0.96 -13.33
N ALA A 65 14.25 -1.45 -12.09
CA ALA A 65 15.30 -2.31 -11.56
C ALA A 65 15.55 -3.54 -12.45
N SER A 66 16.84 -3.83 -12.64
CA SER A 66 17.32 -5.03 -13.33
C SER A 66 16.85 -6.31 -12.62
N PHE A 67 16.93 -7.45 -13.30
CA PHE A 67 16.55 -8.74 -12.69
C PHE A 67 17.29 -9.01 -11.38
N ASP A 68 18.59 -8.69 -11.34
CA ASP A 68 19.48 -8.95 -10.20
C ASP A 68 19.29 -7.95 -9.04
N SER A 69 18.70 -6.77 -9.29
CA SER A 69 18.53 -5.70 -8.29
C SER A 69 17.08 -5.46 -7.87
N LYS A 70 16.14 -6.18 -8.49
CA LYS A 70 14.69 -6.00 -8.28
C LYS A 70 14.27 -6.37 -6.87
N LYS A 71 14.90 -7.40 -6.29
CA LYS A 71 14.61 -7.88 -4.95
C LYS A 71 15.01 -6.83 -3.91
N GLU A 72 16.21 -6.28 -4.06
CA GLU A 72 16.79 -5.22 -3.23
C GLU A 72 15.93 -3.95 -3.30
N ALA A 73 15.51 -3.55 -4.51
CA ALA A 73 14.61 -2.41 -4.70
C ALA A 73 13.26 -2.59 -3.99
N CYS A 74 12.71 -3.82 -3.97
CA CYS A 74 11.47 -4.08 -3.24
C CYS A 74 11.68 -4.04 -1.72
N TYR A 75 12.80 -4.57 -1.22
CA TYR A 75 13.11 -4.48 0.21
C TYR A 75 13.33 -3.05 0.66
N GLU A 76 14.07 -2.25 -0.09
CA GLU A 76 14.27 -0.84 0.21
C GLU A 76 12.93 -0.09 0.25
N ALA A 77 12.01 -0.39 -0.66
CA ALA A 77 10.66 0.18 -0.62
C ALA A 77 9.88 -0.24 0.63
N ILE A 78 9.94 -1.52 1.03
CA ILE A 78 9.27 -2.02 2.24
C ILE A 78 9.87 -1.37 3.48
N ASP A 79 11.20 -1.34 3.59
CA ASP A 79 11.92 -0.76 4.73
C ASP A 79 11.58 0.73 4.91
N ILE A 80 11.54 1.49 3.81
CA ILE A 80 11.13 2.89 3.84
C ILE A 80 9.68 3.02 4.29
N LEU A 81 8.75 2.24 3.71
CA LEU A 81 7.32 2.33 4.06
C LEU A 81 7.07 1.99 5.52
N GLU A 82 7.72 0.96 6.07
CA GLU A 82 7.63 0.61 7.50
C GLU A 82 8.14 1.71 8.44
N GLY A 83 9.07 2.54 7.96
CA GLY A 83 9.56 3.70 8.70
C GLY A 83 8.57 4.86 8.80
N LEU A 84 7.47 4.87 8.03
CA LEU A 84 6.56 6.01 7.97
C LEU A 84 5.40 5.91 8.96
N ALA A 85 5.04 7.05 9.56
CA ALA A 85 3.80 7.18 10.30
C ALA A 85 2.60 7.33 9.33
N ILE A 86 1.57 6.48 9.48
CA ILE A 86 0.41 6.51 8.59
C ILE A 86 -0.55 7.64 8.98
N ALA A 87 -0.59 8.70 8.18
CA ALA A 87 -1.48 9.84 8.41
C ALA A 87 -2.96 9.50 8.18
N LYS A 88 -3.86 10.12 8.96
CA LYS A 88 -5.33 9.96 8.83
C LYS A 88 -5.91 10.85 7.74
N GLU A 89 -5.36 10.74 6.53
CA GLU A 89 -5.83 11.48 5.36
C GLU A 89 -6.09 10.53 4.20
N GLN A 90 -7.23 10.66 3.53
CA GLN A 90 -7.71 9.67 2.56
C GLN A 90 -6.69 9.41 1.44
N ARG A 91 -6.17 10.48 0.83
CA ARG A 91 -5.17 10.37 -0.24
C ARG A 91 -3.86 9.77 0.25
N PHE A 92 -3.46 10.07 1.48
CA PHE A 92 -2.26 9.48 2.08
C PHE A 92 -2.41 7.96 2.18
N ILE A 93 -3.54 7.51 2.75
CA ILE A 93 -3.79 6.08 2.99
C ILE A 93 -3.79 5.30 1.67
N LEU A 94 -4.41 5.85 0.62
CA LEU A 94 -4.43 5.21 -0.69
C LEU A 94 -3.05 5.13 -1.33
N ALA A 95 -2.30 6.24 -1.36
CA ALA A 95 -0.95 6.26 -1.92
C ALA A 95 -0.01 5.29 -1.18
N TYR A 96 -0.11 5.25 0.16
CA TYR A 96 0.63 4.30 0.98
C TYR A 96 0.20 2.86 0.69
N ALA A 97 -1.10 2.57 0.65
CA ALA A 97 -1.62 1.22 0.42
C ALA A 97 -1.27 0.68 -0.97
N GLU A 98 -1.24 1.54 -1.99
CA GLU A 98 -0.77 1.21 -3.34
C GLU A 98 0.72 0.90 -3.36
N ALA A 99 1.56 1.75 -2.76
CA ALA A 99 3.00 1.52 -2.65
C ALA A 99 3.32 0.22 -1.89
N ALA A 100 2.63 -0.03 -0.79
CA ALA A 100 2.75 -1.27 -0.03
C ALA A 100 2.35 -2.49 -0.87
N TYR A 101 1.19 -2.44 -1.52
CA TYR A 101 0.72 -3.51 -2.39
C TYR A 101 1.73 -3.85 -3.49
N GLU A 102 2.20 -2.84 -4.22
CA GLU A 102 3.17 -3.03 -5.30
C GLU A 102 4.48 -3.63 -4.79
N SER A 103 4.98 -3.16 -3.66
CA SER A 103 6.22 -3.65 -3.05
C SER A 103 6.10 -5.13 -2.67
N PHE A 104 5.05 -5.50 -1.94
CA PHE A 104 4.82 -6.88 -1.51
C PHE A 104 4.43 -7.82 -2.66
N SER A 105 3.73 -7.32 -3.68
CA SER A 105 3.36 -8.10 -4.88
C SER A 105 4.58 -8.42 -5.74
N LYS A 106 5.53 -7.47 -5.88
CA LYS A 106 6.75 -7.68 -6.68
C LYS A 106 7.74 -8.58 -5.97
N ILE A 107 8.01 -8.38 -4.68
CA ILE A 107 8.94 -9.22 -3.91
C ILE A 107 8.47 -10.69 -3.85
N ASN A 108 7.15 -10.94 -3.89
CA ASN A 108 6.59 -12.29 -3.94
C ASN A 108 7.18 -13.15 -5.07
N ARG A 109 7.57 -12.51 -6.18
CA ARG A 109 8.13 -13.18 -7.36
C ARG A 109 9.56 -13.68 -7.14
N SER A 110 10.29 -13.12 -6.18
CA SER A 110 11.70 -13.45 -5.91
C SER A 110 11.94 -14.07 -4.53
N ALA A 111 11.12 -13.76 -3.52
CA ALA A 111 11.23 -14.36 -2.19
C ALA A 111 10.92 -15.86 -2.22
N ARG A 112 11.68 -16.67 -1.47
CA ARG A 112 11.54 -18.14 -1.40
C ARG A 112 11.59 -18.64 0.04
N ASP A 113 10.93 -19.76 0.32
CA ASP A 113 11.01 -20.48 1.60
C ASP A 113 10.80 -19.54 2.82
N GLU A 114 11.67 -19.61 3.83
CA GLU A 114 11.60 -18.80 5.07
C GLU A 114 11.53 -17.28 4.80
N GLU A 115 12.10 -16.82 3.69
CA GLU A 115 12.03 -15.42 3.30
C GLU A 115 10.60 -14.99 2.97
N ARG A 116 9.80 -15.86 2.33
CA ARG A 116 8.40 -15.56 2.03
C ARG A 116 7.59 -15.40 3.30
N GLU A 117 7.86 -16.23 4.32
CA GLU A 117 7.21 -16.13 5.62
C GLU A 117 7.54 -14.79 6.30
N ASN A 118 8.82 -14.40 6.33
CA ASN A 118 9.23 -13.10 6.87
C ASN A 118 8.59 -11.92 6.14
N VAL A 119 8.61 -11.94 4.80
CA VAL A 119 7.96 -10.91 3.98
C VAL A 119 6.45 -10.86 4.23
N TRP A 120 5.81 -12.01 4.40
CA TRP A 120 4.39 -12.08 4.70
C TRP A 120 4.05 -11.50 6.09
N CYS A 121 4.85 -11.81 7.11
CA CYS A 121 4.68 -11.23 8.45
C CYS A 121 4.72 -9.70 8.39
N ARG A 122 5.71 -9.13 7.69
CA ARG A 122 5.84 -7.68 7.46
C ARG A 122 4.61 -7.10 6.74
N ALA A 123 4.15 -7.75 5.67
CA ALA A 123 2.96 -7.34 4.95
C ALA A 123 1.72 -7.33 5.86
N LYS A 124 1.52 -8.38 6.66
CA LYS A 124 0.40 -8.51 7.59
C LYS A 124 0.41 -7.38 8.63
N GLU A 125 1.55 -7.11 9.26
CA GLU A 125 1.68 -6.05 10.25
C GLU A 125 1.35 -4.66 9.67
N MET A 126 1.93 -4.35 8.50
CA MET A 126 1.68 -3.08 7.81
C MET A 126 0.20 -2.91 7.43
N TYR A 127 -0.45 -3.96 6.89
CA TYR A 127 -1.86 -3.90 6.53
C TYR A 127 -2.78 -3.84 7.76
N LEU A 128 -2.42 -4.45 8.88
CA LEU A 128 -3.18 -4.31 10.13
C LEU A 128 -3.19 -2.86 10.62
N GLU A 129 -2.07 -2.14 10.48
CA GLU A 129 -2.04 -0.71 10.77
C GLU A 129 -2.87 0.11 9.78
N LEU A 130 -2.74 -0.17 8.47
CA LEU A 130 -3.57 0.44 7.44
C LEU A 130 -5.06 0.24 7.70
N PHE A 131 -5.50 -0.95 8.09
CA PHE A 131 -6.91 -1.21 8.43
C PHE A 131 -7.37 -0.39 9.63
N LYS A 132 -6.55 -0.29 10.68
CA LYS A 132 -6.87 0.53 11.85
C LYS A 132 -7.02 2.00 11.47
N THR A 133 -6.14 2.51 10.61
CA THR A 133 -6.15 3.91 10.18
C THR A 133 -7.31 4.16 9.19
N ALA A 134 -7.53 3.28 8.22
CA ALA A 134 -8.64 3.32 7.29
C ALA A 134 -10.00 3.28 8.00
N LYS A 135 -10.19 2.44 9.03
CA LYS A 135 -11.42 2.41 9.83
C LYS A 135 -11.71 3.75 10.52
N LYS A 136 -10.67 4.50 10.91
CA LYS A 136 -10.82 5.82 11.55
C LYS A 136 -11.09 6.93 10.53
N THR A 137 -10.51 6.82 9.34
CA THR A 137 -10.64 7.83 8.28
C THR A 137 -11.93 7.65 7.46
N TYR A 138 -12.24 6.41 7.07
CA TYR A 138 -13.43 6.02 6.32
C TYR A 138 -14.47 5.43 7.27
N LYS A 139 -15.37 6.29 7.75
CA LYS A 139 -16.39 5.92 8.74
C LYS A 139 -17.35 4.85 8.22
N GLU A 140 -17.68 4.91 6.95
CA GLU A 140 -18.59 3.96 6.29
C GLU A 140 -17.83 2.68 5.95
N VAL A 141 -18.40 1.51 6.32
CA VAL A 141 -17.74 0.22 6.10
C VAL A 141 -17.74 -0.23 4.64
N ASN A 142 -18.66 0.32 3.83
CA ASN A 142 -18.81 0.05 2.41
C ASN A 142 -18.18 1.15 1.52
N ASN A 143 -17.42 2.07 2.11
CA ASN A 143 -16.66 3.07 1.38
C ASN A 143 -15.65 2.37 0.45
N LEU A 144 -15.58 2.81 -0.81
CA LEU A 144 -14.79 2.14 -1.84
C LEU A 144 -13.30 2.11 -1.53
N GLU A 145 -12.77 3.24 -1.13
CA GLU A 145 -11.35 3.41 -0.82
C GLU A 145 -10.95 2.51 0.37
N ARG A 146 -11.82 2.38 1.37
CA ARG A 146 -11.62 1.42 2.47
C ARG A 146 -11.66 -0.02 1.98
N LEU A 147 -12.60 -0.37 1.11
CA LEU A 147 -12.72 -1.73 0.56
C LEU A 147 -11.53 -2.11 -0.31
N GLU A 148 -10.99 -1.16 -1.08
CA GLU A 148 -9.80 -1.35 -1.91
C GLU A 148 -8.59 -1.80 -1.10
N ILE A 149 -8.39 -1.26 0.10
CA ILE A 149 -7.30 -1.67 0.99
C ILE A 149 -7.45 -3.15 1.41
N TYR A 150 -8.67 -3.60 1.70
CA TYR A 150 -8.94 -5.02 1.99
C TYR A 150 -8.75 -5.90 0.77
N VAL A 151 -9.13 -5.44 -0.42
CA VAL A 151 -8.91 -6.16 -1.68
C VAL A 151 -7.42 -6.31 -1.96
N ASN A 152 -6.61 -5.29 -1.73
CA ASN A 152 -5.16 -5.36 -1.90
C ASN A 152 -4.55 -6.40 -0.95
N PHE A 153 -4.94 -6.40 0.33
CA PHE A 153 -4.50 -7.42 1.27
C PHE A 153 -4.95 -8.83 0.86
N ALA A 154 -6.19 -8.98 0.42
CA ALA A 154 -6.73 -10.26 -0.07
C ALA A 154 -5.91 -10.80 -1.27
N LYS A 155 -5.58 -9.94 -2.24
CA LYS A 155 -4.72 -10.31 -3.38
C LYS A 155 -3.32 -10.74 -2.93
N LEU A 156 -2.75 -10.07 -1.92
CA LEU A 156 -1.48 -10.47 -1.32
C LEU A 156 -1.62 -11.82 -0.60
N ALA A 157 -2.61 -12.00 0.28
CA ALA A 157 -2.87 -13.27 0.97
C ALA A 157 -2.99 -14.44 -0.03
N LYS A 158 -3.66 -14.23 -1.16
CA LYS A 158 -3.74 -15.21 -2.25
C LYS A 158 -2.37 -15.51 -2.88
N SER A 159 -1.52 -14.50 -3.02
CA SER A 159 -0.18 -14.62 -3.61
C SER A 159 0.84 -15.27 -2.67
N TYR A 160 0.53 -15.26 -1.36
CA TYR A 160 1.31 -15.83 -0.26
C TYR A 160 0.60 -17.02 0.41
N LEU A 161 -0.31 -17.72 -0.28
CA LEU A 161 -1.16 -18.78 0.31
C LEU A 161 -0.39 -19.89 1.05
N ASP A 162 0.84 -20.16 0.64
CA ASP A 162 1.74 -21.13 1.25
C ASP A 162 2.18 -20.73 2.67
N VAL A 163 2.20 -19.44 2.96
CA VAL A 163 2.63 -18.87 4.26
C VAL A 163 1.53 -18.04 4.95
N ALA A 164 0.42 -17.77 4.27
CA ALA A 164 -0.71 -17.02 4.81
C ALA A 164 -1.46 -17.85 5.88
N ASP A 165 -1.52 -17.31 7.09
CA ASP A 165 -2.16 -17.96 8.22
C ASP A 165 -3.69 -17.80 8.24
N GLU A 166 -4.35 -18.60 9.08
CA GLU A 166 -5.81 -18.61 9.22
C GLU A 166 -6.37 -17.25 9.65
N ASP A 167 -5.63 -16.53 10.50
CA ASP A 167 -5.96 -15.17 10.92
C ASP A 167 -6.05 -14.21 9.74
N SER A 168 -5.15 -14.30 8.78
CA SER A 168 -5.16 -13.45 7.58
C SER A 168 -6.41 -13.66 6.74
N LEU A 169 -6.88 -14.90 6.62
CA LEU A 169 -8.10 -15.24 5.89
C LEU A 169 -9.34 -14.78 6.64
N ASN A 170 -9.35 -14.93 7.97
CA ASN A 170 -10.43 -14.45 8.83
C ASN A 170 -10.59 -12.93 8.67
N ILE A 171 -9.50 -12.18 8.62
CA ILE A 171 -9.53 -10.73 8.35
C ILE A 171 -10.20 -10.43 7.00
N CYS A 172 -9.82 -11.11 5.92
CA CYS A 172 -10.44 -10.92 4.60
C CYS A 172 -11.93 -11.25 4.60
N GLU A 173 -12.33 -12.32 5.28
CA GLU A 173 -13.73 -12.72 5.38
C GLU A 173 -14.58 -11.78 6.21
N GLU A 174 -14.08 -11.31 7.34
CA GLU A 174 -14.77 -10.34 8.18
C GLU A 174 -15.02 -9.05 7.41
N ALA A 175 -14.00 -8.53 6.71
CA ALA A 175 -14.15 -7.36 5.86
C ALA A 175 -15.23 -7.56 4.77
N ALA A 176 -15.24 -8.73 4.12
CA ALA A 176 -16.23 -9.04 3.09
C ALA A 176 -17.65 -9.17 3.66
N LYS A 177 -17.81 -9.77 4.85
CA LYS A 177 -19.09 -9.87 5.57
C LYS A 177 -19.61 -8.51 6.00
N GLU A 178 -18.74 -7.66 6.57
CA GLU A 178 -19.07 -6.27 6.95
C GLU A 178 -19.60 -5.48 5.75
N ALA A 179 -18.90 -5.54 4.61
CA ALA A 179 -19.31 -4.88 3.38
C ALA A 179 -20.69 -5.38 2.89
N LYS A 180 -20.87 -6.71 2.83
CA LYS A 180 -22.13 -7.34 2.38
C LYS A 180 -23.34 -6.87 3.18
N PHE A 181 -23.17 -6.74 4.50
CA PHE A 181 -24.25 -6.39 5.41
C PHE A 181 -24.75 -4.95 5.22
N VAL A 182 -23.84 -4.02 4.88
CA VAL A 182 -24.19 -2.60 4.72
C VAL A 182 -24.77 -2.30 3.33
N GLY A 183 -24.38 -3.06 2.31
CA GLY A 183 -24.95 -2.94 0.97
C GLY A 183 -24.44 -1.73 0.17
N PRO A 184 -25.06 -1.41 -0.98
CA PRO A 184 -24.54 -0.46 -1.97
C PRO A 184 -24.69 1.02 -1.58
N THR A 185 -24.74 1.39 -0.30
CA THR A 185 -24.96 2.78 0.12
C THR A 185 -23.96 3.73 -0.57
N GLY A 186 -24.47 4.65 -1.40
CA GLY A 186 -23.67 5.61 -2.15
C GLY A 186 -23.12 5.13 -3.51
N LEU A 187 -23.39 3.88 -3.90
CA LEU A 187 -22.92 3.27 -5.13
C LEU A 187 -24.07 2.84 -6.04
N SER A 188 -23.80 2.83 -7.34
CA SER A 188 -24.71 2.13 -8.25
C SER A 188 -24.68 0.63 -7.93
N LYS A 189 -25.79 -0.05 -8.24
CA LYS A 189 -25.88 -1.50 -8.04
C LYS A 189 -24.84 -2.25 -8.87
N ASP A 190 -24.46 -1.70 -10.02
CA ASP A 190 -23.49 -2.33 -10.93
C ASP A 190 -22.07 -2.21 -10.38
N ASP A 191 -21.64 -1.02 -9.95
CA ASP A 191 -20.35 -0.81 -9.30
C ASP A 191 -20.21 -1.64 -8.02
N TRP A 192 -21.29 -1.69 -7.23
CA TRP A 192 -21.35 -2.53 -6.05
C TRP A 192 -21.15 -4.01 -6.38
N ASN A 193 -21.84 -4.52 -7.40
CA ASN A 193 -21.73 -5.92 -7.79
C ASN A 193 -20.33 -6.25 -8.34
N GLU A 194 -19.71 -5.35 -9.10
CA GLU A 194 -18.36 -5.55 -9.63
C GLU A 194 -17.32 -5.65 -8.51
N ILE A 195 -17.33 -4.69 -7.58
CA ILE A 195 -16.36 -4.64 -6.47
C ILE A 195 -16.62 -5.78 -5.49
N PHE A 196 -17.88 -6.03 -5.17
CA PHE A 196 -18.27 -7.09 -4.26
C PHE A 196 -17.99 -8.48 -4.85
N SER A 197 -18.24 -8.70 -6.14
CA SER A 197 -17.92 -9.97 -6.81
C SER A 197 -16.42 -10.20 -6.91
N THR A 198 -15.63 -9.16 -7.21
CA THR A 198 -14.17 -9.25 -7.23
C THR A 198 -13.64 -9.62 -5.85
N SER A 199 -14.03 -8.87 -4.81
CA SER A 199 -13.59 -9.10 -3.42
C SER A 199 -13.98 -10.50 -2.93
N MET A 200 -15.24 -10.90 -3.11
CA MET A 200 -15.74 -12.20 -2.68
C MET A 200 -15.16 -13.36 -3.47
N SER A 201 -14.93 -13.18 -4.77
CA SER A 201 -14.29 -14.22 -5.59
C SER A 201 -12.85 -14.44 -5.15
N GLU A 202 -12.11 -13.39 -4.82
CA GLU A 202 -10.76 -13.52 -4.28
C GLU A 202 -10.77 -14.28 -2.93
N VAL A 203 -11.64 -13.90 -1.99
CA VAL A 203 -11.78 -14.60 -0.69
C VAL A 203 -12.24 -16.06 -0.85
N ALA A 204 -13.23 -16.32 -1.71
CA ALA A 204 -13.75 -17.66 -1.95
C ALA A 204 -12.70 -18.58 -2.61
N ASN A 205 -11.92 -18.04 -3.53
CA ASN A 205 -10.82 -18.76 -4.16
C ASN A 205 -9.75 -19.15 -3.14
N MET A 206 -9.40 -18.26 -2.20
CA MET A 206 -8.42 -18.57 -1.15
C MET A 206 -8.86 -19.73 -0.25
N ARG A 207 -10.13 -19.77 0.18
CA ARG A 207 -10.67 -20.88 0.98
C ARG A 207 -10.60 -22.23 0.25
N MET A 208 -10.99 -22.26 -1.03
CA MET A 208 -10.99 -23.50 -1.82
C MET A 208 -9.60 -24.11 -1.91
N PHE A 209 -8.55 -23.29 -2.07
CA PHE A 209 -7.17 -23.76 -2.13
C PHE A 209 -6.70 -24.37 -0.79
N LEU A 210 -6.98 -23.73 0.34
CA LEU A 210 -6.52 -24.23 1.64
C LEU A 210 -7.21 -25.53 2.07
N PHE A 211 -8.44 -25.78 1.63
CA PHE A 211 -9.12 -27.07 1.84
C PHE A 211 -8.52 -28.21 0.99
N HIS A 212 -7.74 -27.91 -0.04
CA HIS A 212 -7.10 -28.93 -0.90
C HIS A 212 -5.63 -29.17 -0.57
N PHE A 213 -5.01 -28.32 0.26
CA PHE A 213 -3.58 -28.40 0.61
C PHE A 213 -3.32 -28.58 2.12
N LYS A 214 -4.35 -28.79 2.94
CA LYS A 214 -4.27 -29.40 4.28
C LYS A 214 -4.79 -30.84 4.22
#